data_AF-A0A2P7YF52-F1
#
_entry.id   AF-A0A2P7YF52-F1
#
_cell.length_a   1.000
_cell.length_b   1.000
_cell.length_c   1.000
_cell.angle_alpha   90.00
_cell.angle_beta   90.00
_cell.angle_gamma   90.00
#
_symmetry.space_group_name_H-M   'P 1'
#
loop_
_entity.id
_entity.type
_entity.pdbx_description
1 polymer ?
#
loop_
_entity_poly.entity_id
_entity_poly.type
_entity_poly.pdbx_seq_one_letter_code
_entity_poly.pdbx_strand_id
1 'polypeptide(L)'
;MAAADVQQPPAEAAPALPDYLTTPNATLGDKDANWRYGKAPDYSKTRKVWEDSKVMNHTAGSLPQLVENLVKNWEVEASFKPDLKDWRTIDHEKYTFAINGGEPQTAEHMLKVGTYNAILNENEYYSPANSDFSSSHKTFKRMMPTFAWEVLEVYSGPPTVSFKWRHWGTMKNDYVGFNNKGEKVTAKAHGGPIEIFGVTTATVNDKVQLQAVDTYFDPMTMFKQIAPEGIVNLEPVPNGHKVSPDDAIDMSMADLQLASDKAKSHKRGPSGTGYADVHHNEKLKDNRPDVVGRPGEVVHPHPKDMEKEWQPAPGQAVAAPADSEETRLTHEEMSKAIGQDVHAECPFMAAQK
;
A
#
# COMPACT_ATOMS: atom_id res chain seq x y z
N MET A 1 -30.75 -62.64 -2.23
CA MET A 1 -30.06 -61.60 -1.45
C MET A 1 -30.00 -60.36 -2.34
N ALA A 2 -30.97 -59.45 -2.22
CA ALA A 2 -30.95 -58.18 -2.94
C ALA A 2 -30.06 -57.21 -2.15
N ALA A 3 -29.05 -56.64 -2.81
CA ALA A 3 -28.19 -55.63 -2.21
C ALA A 3 -29.01 -54.36 -1.97
N ALA A 4 -29.06 -53.91 -0.72
CA ALA A 4 -29.69 -52.67 -0.34
C ALA A 4 -28.89 -51.50 -0.92
N ASP A 5 -29.57 -50.68 -1.71
CA ASP A 5 -29.07 -49.41 -2.24
C ASP A 5 -28.93 -48.45 -1.05
N VAL A 6 -27.70 -48.26 -0.57
CA VAL A 6 -27.41 -47.31 0.51
C VAL A 6 -27.28 -45.95 -0.14
N GLN A 7 -28.39 -45.22 -0.17
CA GLN A 7 -28.45 -43.86 -0.67
C GLN A 7 -27.57 -42.98 0.22
N GLN A 8 -26.46 -42.48 -0.34
CA GLN A 8 -25.60 -41.50 0.31
C GLN A 8 -26.42 -40.28 0.72
N PRO A 9 -26.24 -39.76 1.94
CA PRO A 9 -26.87 -38.52 2.36
C PRO A 9 -26.55 -37.40 1.35
N PRO A 10 -27.49 -36.47 1.07
CA PRO A 10 -27.22 -35.31 0.24
C PRO A 10 -25.99 -34.58 0.79
N ALA A 11 -25.00 -34.31 -0.07
CA ALA A 11 -23.88 -33.48 0.30
C ALA A 11 -24.41 -32.14 0.84
N GLU A 12 -24.00 -31.80 2.07
CA GLU A 12 -24.30 -30.52 2.69
C GLU A 12 -23.88 -29.40 1.72
N ALA A 13 -24.80 -28.46 1.45
CA ALA A 13 -24.52 -27.37 0.53
C ALA A 13 -23.26 -26.64 1.01
N ALA A 14 -22.27 -26.48 0.13
CA ALA A 14 -21.05 -25.76 0.46
C ALA A 14 -21.43 -24.39 1.05
N PRO A 15 -20.83 -23.97 2.18
CA PRO A 15 -21.17 -22.71 2.81
C PRO A 15 -21.00 -21.58 1.79
N ALA A 16 -22.00 -20.70 1.71
CA ALA A 16 -21.97 -19.58 0.78
C ALA A 16 -20.74 -18.70 1.09
N LEU A 17 -20.03 -18.29 0.04
CA LEU A 17 -18.88 -17.39 0.19
C LEU A 17 -19.31 -16.08 0.86
N PRO A 18 -18.50 -15.52 1.77
CA PRO A 18 -18.75 -14.19 2.33
C PRO A 18 -18.93 -13.12 1.26
N ASP A 19 -19.77 -12.12 1.56
CA ASP A 19 -20.07 -10.98 0.68
C ASP A 19 -18.83 -10.18 0.28
N TYR A 20 -17.87 -10.00 1.21
CA TYR A 20 -16.61 -9.31 0.96
C TYR A 20 -15.68 -10.03 -0.03
N LEU A 21 -15.93 -11.29 -0.37
CA LEU A 21 -15.23 -11.99 -1.45
C LEU A 21 -15.92 -11.80 -2.80
N THR A 22 -17.23 -11.62 -2.80
CA THR A 22 -18.03 -11.58 -4.03
C THR A 22 -18.32 -10.17 -4.52
N THR A 23 -18.19 -9.17 -3.63
CA THR A 23 -18.48 -7.77 -3.92
C THR A 23 -17.33 -6.86 -3.48
N PRO A 24 -16.72 -6.03 -4.36
CA PRO A 24 -15.57 -5.18 -4.02
C PRO A 24 -15.87 -4.02 -3.05
N ASN A 25 -17.14 -3.78 -2.76
CA ASN A 25 -17.63 -2.67 -1.93
C ASN A 25 -18.52 -3.16 -0.76
N ALA A 26 -18.43 -4.45 -0.39
CA ALA A 26 -19.29 -5.05 0.63
C ALA A 26 -19.20 -4.30 1.98
N THR A 27 -17.99 -3.96 2.42
CA THR A 27 -17.75 -3.32 3.72
C THR A 27 -18.17 -1.85 3.78
N LEU A 28 -18.33 -1.19 2.62
CA LEU A 28 -18.91 0.16 2.53
C LEU A 28 -20.40 0.17 2.89
N GLY A 29 -21.07 -0.98 2.80
CA GLY A 29 -22.48 -1.14 3.14
C GLY A 29 -22.77 -1.32 4.64
N ASP A 30 -21.74 -1.35 5.49
CA ASP A 30 -21.89 -1.65 6.91
C ASP A 30 -22.54 -0.47 7.65
N LYS A 31 -23.84 -0.62 7.95
CA LYS A 31 -24.68 0.45 8.55
C LYS A 31 -24.34 0.73 10.01
N ASP A 32 -23.90 -0.29 10.74
CA ASP A 32 -23.63 -0.23 12.17
C ASP A 32 -22.13 -0.07 12.49
N ALA A 33 -21.28 0.01 11.45
CA ALA A 33 -19.85 0.19 11.64
C ALA A 33 -19.53 1.56 12.24
N ASN A 34 -18.58 1.58 13.18
CA ASN A 34 -18.00 2.82 13.66
C ASN A 34 -17.05 3.35 12.57
N TRP A 35 -17.37 4.50 11.99
CA TRP A 35 -16.55 5.10 10.95
C TRP A 35 -15.64 6.19 11.54
N ARG A 36 -14.34 6.14 11.22
CA ARG A 36 -13.31 7.08 11.70
C ARG A 36 -13.69 8.55 11.49
N TYR A 37 -14.44 8.84 10.43
CA TYR A 37 -14.93 10.18 10.07
C TYR A 37 -16.46 10.29 10.11
N GLY A 38 -17.13 9.44 10.89
CA GLY A 38 -18.58 9.45 11.12
C GLY A 38 -19.44 8.92 9.98
N LYS A 39 -18.85 8.53 8.84
CA LYS A 39 -19.55 7.96 7.68
C LYS A 39 -18.65 7.10 6.80
N ALA A 40 -19.27 6.21 6.02
CA ALA A 40 -18.57 5.39 5.04
C ALA A 40 -17.82 6.26 4.01
N PRO A 41 -16.60 5.86 3.60
CA PRO A 41 -15.85 6.56 2.57
C PRO A 41 -16.51 6.40 1.18
N ASP A 42 -16.23 7.35 0.27
CA ASP A 42 -16.65 7.25 -1.13
C ASP A 42 -15.48 6.80 -2.02
N TYR A 43 -15.57 5.57 -2.53
CA TYR A 43 -14.58 4.95 -3.43
C TYR A 43 -14.97 5.06 -4.92
N SER A 44 -16.13 5.65 -5.26
CA SER A 44 -16.70 5.63 -6.62
C SER A 44 -15.71 6.08 -7.70
N LYS A 45 -14.99 7.17 -7.43
CA LYS A 45 -14.02 7.76 -8.35
C LYS A 45 -12.82 6.87 -8.62
N THR A 46 -12.29 6.17 -7.62
CA THR A 46 -11.20 5.23 -7.91
C THR A 46 -11.68 3.89 -8.40
N ARG A 47 -12.88 3.44 -8.04
CA ARG A 47 -13.49 2.32 -8.75
C ARG A 47 -13.61 2.63 -10.24
N LYS A 48 -13.93 3.87 -10.60
CA LYS A 48 -13.91 4.34 -11.99
C LYS A 48 -12.49 4.34 -12.59
N VAL A 49 -11.49 4.91 -11.92
CA VAL A 49 -10.10 4.86 -12.43
C VAL A 49 -9.62 3.41 -12.60
N TRP A 50 -9.89 2.54 -11.63
CA TRP A 50 -9.59 1.13 -11.72
C TRP A 50 -10.29 0.48 -12.93
N GLU A 51 -11.59 0.68 -13.11
CA GLU A 51 -12.34 0.13 -14.24
C GLU A 51 -11.78 0.62 -15.59
N ASP A 52 -11.48 1.92 -15.69
CA ASP A 52 -11.01 2.56 -16.91
C ASP A 52 -9.55 2.20 -17.26
N SER A 53 -8.73 1.73 -16.30
CA SER A 53 -7.27 1.58 -16.50
C SER A 53 -6.64 0.28 -15.97
N LYS A 54 -7.44 -0.65 -15.44
CA LYS A 54 -6.99 -2.01 -15.10
C LYS A 54 -6.48 -2.72 -16.34
N VAL A 55 -5.48 -3.57 -16.15
CA VAL A 55 -4.96 -4.43 -17.22
C VAL A 55 -5.52 -5.84 -17.13
N MET A 56 -6.14 -6.20 -16.00
CA MET A 56 -6.72 -7.52 -15.79
C MET A 56 -8.26 -7.54 -15.90
N ASN A 57 -8.76 -8.65 -16.46
CA ASN A 57 -10.18 -8.98 -16.53
C ASN A 57 -10.41 -10.35 -15.90
N HIS A 58 -10.70 -10.38 -14.60
CA HIS A 58 -10.91 -11.63 -13.88
C HIS A 58 -12.30 -12.23 -14.19
N THR A 59 -12.33 -13.54 -14.44
CA THR A 59 -13.59 -14.29 -14.57
C THR A 59 -14.41 -14.19 -13.28
N ALA A 60 -15.72 -13.98 -13.40
CA ALA A 60 -16.61 -13.93 -12.25
C ALA A 60 -16.52 -15.22 -11.42
N GLY A 61 -16.39 -15.08 -10.10
CA GLY A 61 -16.21 -16.18 -9.16
C GLY A 61 -14.83 -16.83 -9.16
N SER A 62 -13.89 -16.37 -10.00
CA SER A 62 -12.52 -16.90 -10.01
C SER A 62 -11.74 -16.46 -8.79
N LEU A 63 -10.76 -17.28 -8.37
CA LEU A 63 -9.90 -16.97 -7.24
C LEU A 63 -9.24 -15.57 -7.34
N PRO A 64 -8.69 -15.11 -8.49
CA PRO A 64 -8.20 -13.75 -8.62
C PRO A 64 -9.23 -12.67 -8.29
N GLN A 65 -10.49 -12.83 -8.75
CA GLN A 65 -11.55 -11.88 -8.40
C GLN A 65 -11.86 -11.90 -6.90
N LEU A 66 -11.94 -13.09 -6.29
CA LEU A 66 -12.22 -13.22 -4.86
C LEU A 66 -11.11 -12.59 -4.00
N VAL A 67 -9.85 -12.82 -4.37
CA VAL A 67 -8.68 -12.20 -3.73
C VAL A 67 -8.73 -10.68 -3.92
N GLU A 68 -9.05 -10.22 -5.13
CA GLU A 68 -9.09 -8.79 -5.40
C GLU A 68 -10.15 -8.07 -4.55
N ASN A 69 -11.34 -8.67 -4.46
CA ASN A 69 -12.42 -8.18 -3.61
C ASN A 69 -12.06 -8.21 -2.12
N LEU A 70 -11.41 -9.28 -1.64
CA LEU A 70 -10.99 -9.39 -0.25
C LEU A 70 -10.06 -8.24 0.13
N VAL A 71 -9.02 -7.99 -0.66
CA VAL A 71 -8.03 -6.93 -0.38
C VAL A 71 -8.70 -5.56 -0.45
N LYS A 72 -9.54 -5.31 -1.46
CA LYS A 72 -10.30 -4.06 -1.61
C LYS A 72 -11.22 -3.77 -0.41
N ASN A 73 -11.84 -4.80 0.16
CA ASN A 73 -12.67 -4.65 1.35
C ASN A 73 -11.82 -4.49 2.62
N TRP A 74 -10.76 -5.29 2.78
CA TRP A 74 -9.83 -5.21 3.91
C TRP A 74 -9.23 -3.80 4.03
N GLU A 75 -8.85 -3.20 2.91
CA GLU A 75 -8.28 -1.85 2.85
C GLU A 75 -9.24 -0.77 3.37
N VAL A 76 -10.53 -0.87 3.01
CA VAL A 76 -11.59 0.02 3.52
C VAL A 76 -11.69 -0.09 5.04
N GLU A 77 -11.69 -1.32 5.57
CA GLU A 77 -11.76 -1.57 7.01
C GLU A 77 -10.53 -1.00 7.72
N ALA A 78 -9.33 -1.33 7.21
CA ALA A 78 -8.06 -0.89 7.76
C ALA A 78 -7.90 0.63 7.87
N SER A 79 -8.42 1.35 6.89
CA SER A 79 -8.26 2.80 6.81
C SER A 79 -9.37 3.54 7.57
N PHE A 80 -10.61 3.04 7.52
CA PHE A 80 -11.79 3.82 7.94
C PHE A 80 -12.55 3.29 9.14
N LYS A 81 -12.30 2.06 9.60
CA LYS A 81 -12.96 1.51 10.80
C LYS A 81 -11.97 1.47 11.96
N PRO A 82 -12.12 2.33 13.00
CA PRO A 82 -11.17 2.42 14.09
C PRO A 82 -11.33 1.31 15.14
N ASP A 83 -12.40 0.51 15.06
CA ASP A 83 -12.67 -0.62 15.96
C ASP A 83 -12.52 -1.95 15.22
N LEU A 84 -11.68 -2.86 15.73
CA LEU A 84 -11.46 -4.18 15.12
C LEU A 84 -12.71 -5.06 15.08
N LYS A 85 -13.66 -4.84 16.00
CA LYS A 85 -14.95 -5.56 16.00
C LYS A 85 -15.70 -5.39 14.67
N ASP A 86 -15.46 -4.28 13.96
CA ASP A 86 -16.14 -3.96 12.70
C ASP A 86 -15.38 -4.49 11.48
N TRP A 87 -14.21 -5.13 11.66
CA TRP A 87 -13.42 -5.71 10.58
C TRP A 87 -13.85 -7.15 10.32
N ARG A 88 -14.51 -7.40 9.19
CA ARG A 88 -15.06 -8.71 8.84
C ARG A 88 -14.05 -9.58 8.07
N THR A 89 -13.06 -8.94 7.43
CA THR A 89 -12.09 -9.58 6.53
C THR A 89 -10.92 -10.28 7.23
N ILE A 90 -10.78 -10.12 8.55
CA ILE A 90 -9.65 -10.65 9.32
C ILE A 90 -10.10 -11.64 10.41
N ASP A 91 -9.21 -12.55 10.77
CA ASP A 91 -9.33 -13.40 11.95
C ASP A 91 -8.79 -12.62 13.16
N HIS A 92 -9.67 -12.15 14.04
CA HIS A 92 -9.32 -11.19 15.10
C HIS A 92 -8.25 -11.74 16.07
N GLU A 93 -8.21 -13.06 16.27
CA GLU A 93 -7.28 -13.66 17.23
C GLU A 93 -5.89 -13.87 16.64
N LYS A 94 -5.79 -14.04 15.32
CA LYS A 94 -4.56 -14.49 14.64
C LYS A 94 -3.99 -13.47 13.68
N TYR A 95 -4.76 -12.45 13.29
CA TYR A 95 -4.37 -11.52 12.25
C TYR A 95 -3.04 -10.85 12.55
N THR A 96 -2.14 -10.97 11.57
CA THR A 96 -0.86 -10.27 11.54
C THR A 96 -0.57 -9.76 10.13
N PHE A 97 0.19 -8.67 10.06
CA PHE A 97 0.62 -8.05 8.83
C PHE A 97 2.11 -7.74 8.89
N ALA A 98 2.86 -8.22 7.90
CA ALA A 98 4.29 -8.01 7.74
C ALA A 98 4.59 -7.42 6.36
N ILE A 99 5.73 -6.74 6.28
CA ILE A 99 6.28 -6.22 5.02
C ILE A 99 7.67 -6.81 4.83
N ASN A 100 7.94 -7.31 3.63
CA ASN A 100 9.24 -7.79 3.19
C ASN A 100 9.87 -8.83 4.14
N GLY A 101 9.06 -9.71 4.74
CA GLY A 101 9.54 -10.71 5.71
C GLY A 101 9.97 -10.15 7.07
N GLY A 102 9.58 -8.90 7.38
CA GLY A 102 9.81 -8.26 8.67
C GLY A 102 8.94 -8.84 9.79
N GLU A 103 9.09 -8.28 10.99
CA GLU A 103 8.32 -8.70 12.17
C GLU A 103 6.81 -8.49 11.97
N PRO A 104 5.97 -9.53 12.15
CA PRO A 104 4.53 -9.39 12.01
C PRO A 104 3.93 -8.40 13.02
N GLN A 105 3.11 -7.47 12.53
CA GLN A 105 2.42 -6.47 13.34
C GLN A 105 0.95 -6.84 13.53
N THR A 106 0.38 -6.52 14.71
CA THR A 106 -1.03 -6.78 15.00
C THR A 106 -1.95 -5.73 14.38
N ALA A 107 -3.24 -6.03 14.30
CA ALA A 107 -4.24 -5.07 13.80
C ALA A 107 -4.34 -3.82 14.69
N GLU A 108 -4.17 -3.96 16.01
CA GLU A 108 -4.16 -2.82 16.96
C GLU A 108 -2.98 -1.90 16.71
N HIS A 109 -1.80 -2.46 16.42
CA HIS A 109 -0.64 -1.67 16.04
C HIS A 109 -0.94 -0.88 14.75
N MET A 110 -1.47 -1.55 13.72
CA MET A 110 -1.82 -0.92 12.45
C MET A 110 -2.84 0.20 12.61
N LEU A 111 -3.87 0.01 13.45
CA LEU A 111 -4.86 1.06 13.76
C LEU A 111 -4.23 2.29 14.43
N LYS A 112 -3.25 2.07 15.31
CA LYS A 112 -2.57 3.12 16.05
C LYS A 112 -1.63 3.95 15.17
N VAL A 113 -0.82 3.28 14.33
CA VAL A 113 0.20 3.98 13.52
C VAL A 113 -0.33 4.43 12.17
N GLY A 114 -1.32 3.73 11.62
CA GLY A 114 -1.84 3.92 10.26
C GLY A 114 -1.16 3.03 9.23
N THR A 115 -1.89 2.72 8.16
CA THR A 115 -1.44 1.81 7.09
C THR A 115 -0.14 2.27 6.42
N TYR A 116 0.00 3.56 6.08
CA TYR A 116 1.24 4.10 5.51
C TYR A 116 2.45 3.94 6.44
N ASN A 117 2.27 4.24 7.73
CA ASN A 117 3.33 4.11 8.74
C ASN A 117 3.69 2.65 9.05
N ALA A 118 2.73 1.74 8.90
CA ALA A 118 2.97 0.31 9.06
C ALA A 118 3.71 -0.30 7.84
N ILE A 119 3.63 0.35 6.67
CA ILE A 119 4.11 -0.20 5.40
C ILE A 119 5.42 0.45 4.92
N LEU A 120 5.63 1.74 5.22
CA LEU A 120 6.78 2.51 4.74
C LEU A 120 7.84 2.66 5.83
N ASN A 121 9.03 2.12 5.58
CA ASN A 121 10.19 2.34 6.42
C ASN A 121 10.74 3.77 6.28
N GLU A 122 11.43 4.23 7.32
CA GLU A 122 12.16 5.50 7.30
C GLU A 122 13.16 5.56 6.16
N ASN A 123 13.14 6.66 5.43
CA ASN A 123 14.04 6.94 4.33
C ASN A 123 14.23 8.47 4.17
N GLU A 124 14.96 8.87 3.13
CA GLU A 124 15.27 10.28 2.85
C GLU A 124 14.06 11.12 2.39
N TYR A 125 12.93 10.50 2.07
CA TYR A 125 11.69 11.14 1.66
C TYR A 125 10.60 11.12 2.75
N TYR A 126 10.59 10.08 3.58
CA TYR A 126 9.50 9.79 4.52
C TYR A 126 9.99 9.15 5.82
N SER A 127 9.38 9.51 6.95
CA SER A 127 9.58 8.86 8.25
C SER A 127 8.26 8.70 9.00
N PRO A 128 7.91 7.46 9.41
CA PRO A 128 6.84 7.21 10.37
C PRO A 128 7.05 7.85 11.75
N ALA A 129 8.30 8.10 12.17
CA ALA A 129 8.56 8.79 13.44
C ALA A 129 8.20 10.28 13.39
N ASN A 130 8.24 10.88 12.20
CA ASN A 130 7.94 12.30 11.96
C ASN A 130 6.56 12.53 11.31
N SER A 131 5.77 11.48 11.10
CA SER A 131 4.44 11.53 10.48
C SER A 131 3.44 10.72 11.29
N ASP A 132 2.33 11.34 11.68
CA ASP A 132 1.19 10.66 12.29
C ASP A 132 0.20 10.12 11.24
N PHE A 133 -0.87 9.48 11.70
CA PHE A 133 -1.92 8.95 10.82
C PHE A 133 -2.50 10.05 9.91
N SER A 134 -2.83 11.23 10.45
CA SER A 134 -3.51 12.28 9.67
C SER A 134 -2.59 12.88 8.61
N SER A 135 -1.37 13.25 9.02
CA SER A 135 -0.33 13.83 8.16
C SER A 135 0.09 12.89 7.04
N SER A 136 0.34 11.61 7.33
CA SER A 136 0.68 10.61 6.31
C SER A 136 -0.43 10.45 5.27
N HIS A 137 -1.69 10.35 5.71
CA HIS A 137 -2.83 10.29 4.81
C HIS A 137 -2.95 11.58 3.99
N LYS A 138 -2.81 12.76 4.61
CA LYS A 138 -2.85 14.05 3.92
C LYS A 138 -1.76 14.16 2.84
N THR A 139 -0.53 13.74 3.15
CA THR A 139 0.61 13.74 2.21
C THR A 139 0.30 12.97 0.93
N PHE A 140 0.02 11.67 1.06
CA PHE A 140 -0.19 10.82 -0.10
C PHE A 140 -1.50 11.15 -0.81
N LYS A 141 -2.54 11.56 -0.06
CA LYS A 141 -3.82 12.02 -0.59
C LYS A 141 -3.75 13.23 -1.46
N ARG A 142 -3.07 14.26 -0.99
CA ARG A 142 -2.93 15.48 -1.75
C ARG A 142 -2.18 15.18 -3.04
N MET A 143 -1.06 14.45 -2.94
CA MET A 143 -0.20 14.13 -4.07
C MET A 143 -0.89 13.28 -5.13
N MET A 144 -1.52 12.16 -4.74
CA MET A 144 -2.16 11.20 -5.63
C MET A 144 -3.62 10.96 -5.24
N PRO A 145 -4.55 11.83 -5.66
CA PRO A 145 -5.96 11.70 -5.29
C PRO A 145 -6.63 10.41 -5.74
N THR A 146 -6.02 9.59 -6.60
CA THR A 146 -6.52 8.25 -6.98
C THR A 146 -5.35 7.29 -7.07
N PHE A 147 -5.45 6.16 -6.39
CA PHE A 147 -4.42 5.12 -6.31
C PHE A 147 -5.13 3.77 -6.38
N ALA A 148 -5.36 3.31 -7.59
CA ALA A 148 -6.06 2.07 -7.88
C ALA A 148 -5.20 0.86 -7.50
N TRP A 149 -5.86 -0.29 -7.36
CA TRP A 149 -5.21 -1.55 -7.04
C TRP A 149 -5.87 -2.70 -7.77
N GLU A 150 -5.07 -3.63 -8.28
CA GLU A 150 -5.54 -4.85 -8.91
C GLU A 150 -4.64 -6.05 -8.61
N VAL A 151 -5.23 -7.24 -8.71
CA VAL A 151 -4.49 -8.50 -8.74
C VAL A 151 -4.02 -8.74 -10.17
N LEU A 152 -2.73 -9.01 -10.36
CA LEU A 152 -2.17 -9.37 -11.66
C LEU A 152 -2.21 -10.87 -11.89
N GLU A 153 -1.87 -11.65 -10.87
CA GLU A 153 -1.75 -13.10 -10.98
C GLU A 153 -1.90 -13.76 -9.61
N VAL A 154 -2.49 -14.95 -9.54
CA VAL A 154 -2.58 -15.75 -8.33
C VAL A 154 -1.82 -17.06 -8.53
N TYR A 155 -0.87 -17.35 -7.65
CA TYR A 155 0.03 -18.50 -7.70
C TYR A 155 -0.46 -19.68 -6.86
N SER A 156 -1.20 -19.42 -5.78
CA SER A 156 -1.72 -20.47 -4.90
C SER A 156 -3.07 -20.08 -4.30
N GLY A 157 -3.91 -21.08 -4.00
CA GLY A 157 -5.21 -20.92 -3.34
C GLY A 157 -5.15 -21.20 -1.83
N PRO A 158 -6.28 -21.06 -1.10
CA PRO A 158 -6.36 -21.31 0.33
C PRO A 158 -5.84 -22.71 0.72
N PRO A 159 -5.26 -22.89 1.93
CA PRO A 159 -5.21 -21.92 3.02
C PRO A 159 -4.11 -20.86 2.90
N THR A 160 -3.14 -21.02 1.98
CA THR A 160 -2.05 -20.05 1.78
C THR A 160 -2.11 -19.52 0.35
N VAL A 161 -2.67 -18.33 0.20
CA VAL A 161 -2.85 -17.63 -1.07
C VAL A 161 -1.62 -16.78 -1.35
N SER A 162 -1.04 -16.92 -2.54
CA SER A 162 0.08 -16.08 -2.99
C SER A 162 -0.29 -15.41 -4.30
N PHE A 163 -0.08 -14.11 -4.43
CA PHE A 163 -0.51 -13.36 -5.60
C PHE A 163 0.35 -12.14 -5.88
N LYS A 164 0.50 -11.80 -7.16
CA LYS A 164 1.13 -10.58 -7.65
C LYS A 164 0.08 -9.50 -7.83
N TRP A 165 0.43 -8.26 -7.53
CA TRP A 165 -0.48 -7.12 -7.59
C TRP A 165 0.20 -5.86 -8.12
N ARG A 166 -0.63 -4.88 -8.48
CA ARG A 166 -0.23 -3.53 -8.91
C ARG A 166 -1.03 -2.48 -8.17
N HIS A 167 -0.38 -1.45 -7.64
CA HIS A 167 -1.00 -0.16 -7.35
C HIS A 167 -0.56 0.87 -8.37
N TRP A 168 -1.45 1.76 -8.76
CA TRP A 168 -1.09 2.85 -9.66
C TRP A 168 -1.95 4.10 -9.46
N GLY A 169 -1.37 5.26 -9.74
CA GLY A 169 -2.05 6.55 -9.69
C GLY A 169 -1.31 7.61 -10.46
N THR A 170 -1.79 8.85 -10.39
CA THR A 170 -1.17 10.00 -11.05
C THR A 170 -0.72 11.00 -9.99
N MET A 171 0.53 11.47 -10.07
CA MET A 171 1.05 12.53 -9.22
C MET A 171 0.47 13.89 -9.65
N LYS A 172 -0.75 14.20 -9.17
CA LYS A 172 -1.49 15.40 -9.56
C LYS A 172 -1.02 16.66 -8.85
N ASN A 173 -0.55 16.53 -7.61
CA ASN A 173 -0.07 17.65 -6.80
C ASN A 173 1.30 17.35 -6.22
N ASP A 174 1.93 18.41 -5.68
CA ASP A 174 3.24 18.32 -5.03
C ASP A 174 3.21 17.30 -3.89
N TYR A 175 4.28 16.51 -3.77
CA TYR A 175 4.56 15.74 -2.57
C TYR A 175 5.07 16.69 -1.50
N VAL A 176 4.54 16.59 -0.29
CA VAL A 176 5.03 17.30 0.89
C VAL A 176 5.00 16.35 2.07
N GLY A 177 6.17 16.00 2.62
CA GLY A 177 6.29 15.09 3.75
C GLY A 177 7.49 15.42 4.63
N PHE A 178 7.77 14.56 5.62
CA PHE A 178 8.94 14.69 6.50
C PHE A 178 9.81 13.45 6.41
N ASN A 179 11.12 13.64 6.26
CA ASN A 179 12.07 12.52 6.15
C ASN A 179 12.58 12.04 7.52
N ASN A 180 13.47 11.05 7.50
CA ASN A 180 14.15 10.51 8.68
C ASN A 180 14.99 11.51 9.49
N LYS A 181 15.30 12.69 8.95
CA LYS A 181 15.99 13.77 9.66
C LYS A 181 15.04 14.82 10.23
N GLY A 182 13.73 14.66 10.04
CA GLY A 182 12.72 15.66 10.41
C GLY A 182 12.71 16.87 9.47
N GLU A 183 13.33 16.78 8.29
CA GLU A 183 13.32 17.84 7.28
C GLU A 183 12.02 17.75 6.47
N LYS A 184 11.47 18.91 6.12
CA LYS A 184 10.33 18.99 5.21
C LYS A 184 10.83 18.74 3.80
N VAL A 185 10.35 17.67 3.20
CA VAL A 185 10.66 17.24 1.83
C VAL A 185 9.54 17.68 0.92
N THR A 186 9.88 18.39 -0.16
CA THR A 186 8.93 18.72 -1.22
C THR A 186 9.44 18.24 -2.58
N ALA A 187 8.57 17.56 -3.33
CA ALA A 187 8.81 17.23 -4.73
C ALA A 187 7.67 17.80 -5.60
N LYS A 188 8.02 18.47 -6.69
CA LYS A 188 7.04 19.11 -7.58
C LYS A 188 6.25 18.08 -8.37
N ALA A 189 4.96 18.33 -8.51
CA ALA A 189 4.08 17.50 -9.32
C ALA A 189 4.60 17.45 -10.77
N HIS A 190 4.86 16.24 -11.26
CA HIS A 190 5.21 16.02 -12.67
C HIS A 190 4.01 15.53 -13.50
N GLY A 191 2.85 15.28 -12.89
CA GLY A 191 1.62 14.86 -13.57
C GLY A 191 1.66 13.44 -14.16
N GLY A 192 2.77 12.72 -13.97
CA GLY A 192 2.99 11.38 -14.52
C GLY A 192 2.43 10.27 -13.65
N PRO A 193 2.45 9.02 -14.15
CA PRO A 193 2.03 7.86 -13.40
C PRO A 193 3.03 7.54 -12.28
N ILE A 194 2.50 7.02 -11.19
CA ILE A 194 3.26 6.33 -10.14
C ILE A 194 2.70 4.93 -10.07
N GLU A 195 3.54 3.92 -10.34
CA GLU A 195 3.15 2.51 -10.30
C GLU A 195 4.07 1.73 -9.36
N ILE A 196 3.48 0.91 -8.50
CA ILE A 196 4.22 -0.02 -7.65
C ILE A 196 3.65 -1.43 -7.83
N PHE A 197 4.55 -2.40 -7.79
CA PHE A 197 4.24 -3.80 -7.94
C PHE A 197 4.76 -4.55 -6.73
N GLY A 198 4.09 -5.63 -6.39
CA GLY A 198 4.54 -6.51 -5.35
C GLY A 198 3.89 -7.88 -5.42
N VAL A 199 4.26 -8.70 -4.43
CA VAL A 199 3.71 -10.03 -4.20
C VAL A 199 3.27 -10.11 -2.76
N THR A 200 2.14 -10.75 -2.49
CA THR A 200 1.66 -10.98 -1.13
C THR A 200 1.45 -12.47 -0.93
N THR A 201 1.87 -12.97 0.24
CA THR A 201 1.48 -14.27 0.76
C THR A 201 0.50 -14.04 1.91
N ALA A 202 -0.62 -14.75 1.90
CA ALA A 202 -1.68 -14.60 2.88
C ALA A 202 -2.21 -15.97 3.32
N THR A 203 -2.08 -16.27 4.60
CA THR A 203 -2.76 -17.41 5.23
C THR A 203 -4.16 -16.98 5.63
N VAL A 204 -5.16 -17.79 5.28
CA VAL A 204 -6.57 -17.56 5.59
C VAL A 204 -7.19 -18.76 6.31
N ASN A 205 -8.23 -18.51 7.12
CA ASN A 205 -9.03 -19.57 7.73
C ASN A 205 -10.10 -20.12 6.76
N ASP A 206 -10.91 -21.07 7.23
CA ASP A 206 -11.98 -21.70 6.43
C ASP A 206 -13.08 -20.72 5.97
N LYS A 207 -13.18 -19.55 6.61
CA LYS A 207 -14.07 -18.45 6.21
C LYS A 207 -13.39 -17.46 5.27
N VAL A 208 -12.16 -17.75 4.84
CA VAL A 208 -11.32 -16.88 4.00
C VAL A 208 -11.02 -15.53 4.68
N GLN A 209 -10.91 -15.53 6.01
CA GLN A 209 -10.46 -14.36 6.77
C GLN A 209 -8.94 -14.40 6.92
N LEU A 210 -8.30 -13.23 6.81
CA LEU A 210 -6.85 -13.08 6.88
C LEU A 210 -6.32 -13.43 8.28
N GLN A 211 -5.32 -14.31 8.35
CA GLN A 211 -4.59 -14.68 9.58
C GLN A 211 -3.16 -14.17 9.57
N ALA A 212 -2.41 -14.40 8.50
CA ALA A 212 -1.03 -13.93 8.40
C ALA A 212 -0.78 -13.41 7.00
N VAL A 213 -0.49 -12.12 6.88
CA VAL A 213 -0.26 -11.44 5.60
C VAL A 213 1.16 -10.94 5.58
N ASP A 214 1.90 -11.25 4.52
CA ASP A 214 3.23 -10.72 4.28
C ASP A 214 3.31 -10.18 2.85
N THR A 215 3.60 -8.90 2.73
CA THR A 215 3.61 -8.19 1.45
C THR A 215 5.03 -7.76 1.09
N TYR A 216 5.45 -8.14 -0.10
CA TYR A 216 6.79 -7.94 -0.64
C TYR A 216 6.76 -6.93 -1.80
N PHE A 217 7.49 -5.83 -1.66
CA PHE A 217 7.62 -4.80 -2.70
C PHE A 217 8.82 -3.90 -2.40
N ASP A 218 9.30 -3.14 -3.40
CA ASP A 218 10.32 -2.10 -3.19
C ASP A 218 9.65 -0.78 -2.73
N PRO A 219 9.77 -0.40 -1.45
CA PRO A 219 9.17 0.85 -0.96
C PRO A 219 9.80 2.08 -1.59
N MET A 220 11.03 2.00 -2.10
CA MET A 220 11.70 3.12 -2.76
C MET A 220 11.22 3.33 -4.20
N THR A 221 10.59 2.34 -4.83
CA THR A 221 10.08 2.48 -6.21
C THR A 221 9.07 3.61 -6.33
N MET A 222 8.22 3.81 -5.33
CA MET A 222 7.30 4.96 -5.30
C MET A 222 8.07 6.28 -5.21
N PHE A 223 9.01 6.41 -4.27
CA PHE A 223 9.73 7.66 -4.03
C PHE A 223 10.64 8.06 -5.20
N LYS A 224 11.27 7.08 -5.87
CA LYS A 224 12.03 7.31 -7.12
C LYS A 224 11.16 7.87 -8.24
N GLN A 225 9.86 7.53 -8.27
CA GLN A 225 8.92 8.09 -9.24
C GLN A 225 8.38 9.46 -8.79
N ILE A 226 8.20 9.69 -7.49
CA ILE A 226 7.82 11.00 -6.93
C ILE A 226 8.87 12.07 -7.24
N ALA A 227 10.15 11.69 -7.16
CA ALA A 227 11.29 12.59 -7.31
C ALA A 227 12.34 11.97 -8.24
N PRO A 228 12.07 11.87 -9.57
CA PRO A 228 12.97 11.22 -10.51
C PRO A 228 14.32 11.94 -10.64
N GLU A 229 14.32 13.25 -10.43
CA GLU A 229 15.52 14.12 -10.40
C GLU A 229 16.07 14.31 -8.97
N GLY A 230 15.57 13.55 -7.99
CA GLY A 230 15.92 13.68 -6.58
C GLY A 230 15.12 14.76 -5.83
N ILE A 231 15.41 14.90 -4.54
CA ILE A 231 14.69 15.82 -3.64
C ILE A 231 15.01 17.27 -3.99
N VAL A 232 13.97 18.04 -4.32
CA VAL A 232 14.13 19.41 -4.79
C VAL A 232 14.31 20.39 -3.63
N ASN A 233 13.68 20.14 -2.47
CA ASN A 233 13.79 20.99 -1.29
C ASN A 233 13.96 20.15 -0.01
N LEU A 234 15.07 20.37 0.71
CA LEU A 234 15.33 19.89 2.06
C LEU A 234 15.36 21.09 2.99
N GLU A 235 14.25 21.35 3.68
CA GLU A 235 14.15 22.45 4.63
C GLU A 235 14.15 21.91 6.07
N PRO A 236 15.15 22.25 6.91
CA PRO A 236 15.21 21.76 8.28
C PRO A 236 14.08 22.37 9.12
N VAL A 237 13.22 21.52 9.69
CA VAL A 237 12.15 21.98 10.59
C VAL A 237 12.75 22.26 11.98
N PRO A 238 12.45 23.40 12.62
CA PRO A 238 13.00 23.72 13.93
C PRO A 238 12.61 22.69 15.00
N ASN A 239 13.60 22.10 15.68
CA ASN A 239 13.36 21.16 16.79
C ASN A 239 12.52 21.80 17.92
N GLY A 240 11.52 21.06 18.42
CA GLY A 240 10.71 21.46 19.57
C GLY A 240 9.57 22.43 19.27
N HIS A 241 9.12 22.55 18.02
CA HIS A 241 7.86 23.22 17.70
C HIS A 241 6.69 22.45 18.32
N LYS A 242 5.69 23.16 18.86
CA LYS A 242 4.47 22.56 19.43
C LYS A 242 3.38 22.28 18.38
N VAL A 243 3.74 22.32 17.11
CA VAL A 243 2.79 22.15 15.99
C VAL A 243 2.68 20.66 15.70
N SER A 244 1.47 20.15 15.50
CA SER A 244 1.27 18.75 15.11
C SER A 244 1.85 18.49 13.71
N PRO A 245 2.30 17.27 13.38
CA PRO A 245 2.75 16.95 12.02
C PRO A 245 1.70 17.30 10.94
N ASP A 246 0.40 17.14 11.24
CA ASP A 246 -0.70 17.45 10.32
C ASP A 246 -0.82 18.94 10.01
N ASP A 247 -0.69 19.80 11.02
CA ASP A 247 -0.67 21.25 10.84
C ASP A 247 0.63 21.71 10.17
N ALA A 248 1.76 21.09 10.51
CA ALA A 248 3.08 21.46 10.00
C ALA A 248 3.25 21.22 8.49
N ILE A 249 2.52 20.24 7.92
CA ILE A 249 2.47 20.01 6.47
C ILE A 249 1.94 21.24 5.73
N ASP A 250 0.93 21.91 6.28
CA ASP A 250 0.25 23.04 5.61
C ASP A 250 0.91 24.40 5.87
N MET A 251 1.78 24.48 6.87
CA MET A 251 2.46 25.73 7.23
C MET A 251 3.63 26.05 6.29
N SER A 252 3.80 27.34 6.01
CA SER A 252 5.04 27.83 5.40
C SER A 252 6.21 27.73 6.39
N MET A 253 7.44 27.73 5.89
CA MET A 253 8.61 27.76 6.79
C MET A 253 8.66 29.01 7.66
N ALA A 254 8.20 30.16 7.16
CA ALA A 254 8.12 31.38 7.95
C ALA A 254 7.18 31.18 9.15
N ASP A 255 6.05 30.51 8.94
CA ASP A 255 5.08 30.22 10.00
C ASP A 255 5.60 29.16 10.98
N LEU A 256 6.30 28.12 10.49
CA LEU A 256 6.95 27.11 11.34
C LEU A 256 8.04 27.73 12.22
N GLN A 257 8.84 28.64 11.66
CA GLN A 257 9.87 29.37 12.39
C GLN A 257 9.26 30.28 13.47
N LEU A 258 8.23 31.05 13.11
CA LEU A 258 7.47 31.90 14.04
C LEU A 258 6.82 31.09 15.16
N ALA A 259 6.28 29.90 14.87
CA ALA A 259 5.71 29.01 15.87
C ALA A 259 6.77 28.47 16.84
N SER A 260 7.98 28.16 16.34
CA SER A 260 9.11 27.75 17.18
C SER A 260 9.60 28.88 18.09
N ASP A 261 9.65 30.11 17.58
CA ASP A 261 10.17 31.27 18.31
C ASP A 261 9.17 31.74 19.39
N LYS A 262 7.85 31.61 19.14
CA LYS A 262 6.82 31.75 20.19
C LYS A 262 6.95 30.71 21.30
N ALA A 263 7.33 29.47 20.98
CA ALA A 263 7.57 28.43 21.99
C ALA A 263 8.79 28.74 22.86
N LYS A 264 9.82 29.39 22.29
CA LYS A 264 11.02 29.85 23.03
C LYS A 264 10.75 31.09 23.91
N SER A 265 9.74 31.91 23.60
CA SER A 265 9.43 33.14 24.33
C SER A 265 8.72 32.92 25.67
N HIS A 266 8.23 31.71 25.96
CA HIS A 266 7.77 31.33 27.29
C HIS A 266 8.97 30.87 28.14
N LYS A 267 9.44 31.74 29.05
CA LYS A 267 10.45 31.36 30.05
C LYS A 267 9.99 30.10 30.80
N ARG A 268 10.73 29.00 30.66
CA ARG A 268 10.61 27.80 31.49
C ARG A 268 10.86 28.18 32.96
N GLY A 269 9.81 28.09 33.79
CA GLY A 269 9.99 27.81 35.22
C GLY A 269 10.53 26.39 35.41
N PRO A 270 11.16 26.06 36.55
CA PRO A 270 11.83 24.78 36.71
C PRO A 270 10.77 23.69 36.90
N SER A 271 10.45 22.96 35.83
CA SER A 271 9.71 21.70 35.89
C SER A 271 10.67 20.57 35.56
N GLY A 272 11.02 19.79 36.58
CA GLY A 272 11.78 18.57 36.43
C GLY A 272 11.00 17.54 35.65
N THR A 273 11.47 17.24 34.44
CA THR A 273 11.22 15.97 33.75
C THR A 273 12.49 15.65 33.00
N GLY A 274 13.25 14.69 33.51
CA GLY A 274 14.52 14.25 32.94
C GLY A 274 14.29 13.58 31.59
N TYR A 275 14.67 14.27 30.53
CA TYR A 275 15.05 13.68 29.25
C TYR A 275 16.10 14.61 28.64
N ALA A 276 17.30 14.50 29.19
CA ALA A 276 18.55 14.81 28.52
C ALA A 276 19.39 13.52 28.59
N ASP A 277 20.24 13.32 27.59
CA ASP A 277 21.15 12.17 27.40
C ASP A 277 20.58 11.03 26.54
N VAL A 278 20.63 11.24 25.22
CA VAL A 278 20.67 10.14 24.25
C VAL A 278 22.09 9.56 24.30
N HIS A 279 22.28 8.50 25.10
CA HIS A 279 23.51 7.73 25.05
C HIS A 279 23.58 6.93 23.74
N HIS A 280 24.69 7.04 23.03
CA HIS A 280 25.06 6.14 21.95
C HIS A 280 25.18 4.72 22.52
N ASN A 281 24.32 3.81 22.07
CA ASN A 281 24.31 2.44 22.56
C ASN A 281 25.30 1.61 21.73
N GLU A 282 26.54 1.49 22.20
CA GLU A 282 27.59 0.65 21.60
C GLU A 282 27.23 -0.85 21.52
N LYS A 283 26.09 -1.28 22.08
CA LYS A 283 25.63 -2.68 22.06
C LYS A 283 24.59 -2.98 20.98
N LEU A 284 24.16 -2.01 20.19
CA LEU A 284 23.38 -2.27 18.97
C LEU A 284 24.32 -2.84 17.91
N LYS A 285 24.43 -4.17 17.86
CA LYS A 285 25.06 -4.84 16.72
C LYS A 285 24.18 -4.63 15.50
N ASP A 286 24.76 -4.02 14.49
CA ASP A 286 24.25 -3.97 13.13
C ASP A 286 23.96 -5.42 12.66
N ASN A 287 22.68 -5.78 12.56
CA ASN A 287 22.26 -7.11 12.11
C ASN A 287 22.17 -7.20 10.58
N ARG A 288 22.75 -6.26 9.83
CA ARG A 288 22.97 -6.45 8.39
C ARG A 288 23.88 -7.65 8.19
N PRO A 289 23.50 -8.67 7.41
CA PRO A 289 24.46 -9.66 6.96
C PRO A 289 25.53 -8.92 6.16
N ASP A 290 26.75 -8.89 6.67
CA ASP A 290 27.93 -8.45 5.94
C ASP A 290 28.04 -9.28 4.66
N VAL A 291 27.55 -8.72 3.55
CA VAL A 291 27.76 -9.20 2.18
C VAL A 291 28.75 -8.32 1.41
N VAL A 292 29.34 -7.32 2.08
CA VAL A 292 30.29 -6.40 1.47
C VAL A 292 31.68 -7.03 1.53
N GLY A 293 32.08 -7.66 0.41
CA GLY A 293 33.40 -8.31 0.29
C GLY A 293 33.34 -9.84 0.15
N ARG A 294 32.14 -10.44 0.07
CA ARG A 294 32.00 -11.88 -0.22
C ARG A 294 32.20 -12.17 -1.71
N PRO A 295 32.86 -13.29 -2.08
CA PRO A 295 32.95 -13.75 -3.46
C PRO A 295 31.56 -14.01 -4.07
N GLY A 296 31.38 -13.66 -5.34
CA GLY A 296 30.08 -13.78 -6.03
C GLY A 296 29.50 -15.19 -6.05
N GLU A 297 30.33 -16.24 -5.93
CA GLU A 297 29.87 -17.64 -5.82
C GLU A 297 29.09 -17.94 -4.54
N VAL A 298 29.20 -17.10 -3.50
CA VAL A 298 28.48 -17.26 -2.22
C VAL A 298 27.12 -16.54 -2.24
N VAL A 299 26.97 -15.55 -3.12
CA VAL A 299 25.76 -14.69 -3.21
C VAL A 299 24.82 -15.15 -4.32
N HIS A 300 25.34 -15.87 -5.33
CA HIS A 300 24.57 -16.45 -6.43
C HIS A 300 24.67 -17.99 -6.39
N PRO A 301 23.63 -18.72 -5.94
CA PRO A 301 23.65 -20.18 -5.85
C PRO A 301 23.50 -20.89 -7.21
N HIS A 302 23.35 -20.13 -8.30
CA HIS A 302 23.20 -20.67 -9.65
C HIS A 302 24.51 -20.54 -10.43
N PRO A 303 24.85 -21.52 -11.29
CA PRO A 303 26.03 -21.43 -12.15
C PRO A 303 25.96 -20.18 -13.05
N LYS A 304 27.06 -19.45 -13.21
CA LYS A 304 27.15 -18.25 -14.07
C LYS A 304 26.82 -18.51 -15.54
N ASP A 305 26.72 -19.78 -15.93
CA ASP A 305 26.51 -20.23 -17.30
C ASP A 305 25.06 -20.63 -17.61
N MET A 306 24.13 -20.45 -16.67
CA MET A 306 22.73 -20.90 -16.84
C MET A 306 22.02 -20.22 -18.03
N GLU A 307 22.42 -19.02 -18.42
CA GLU A 307 21.93 -18.35 -19.64
C GLU A 307 22.29 -19.09 -20.93
N LYS A 308 23.34 -19.92 -20.92
CA LYS A 308 23.73 -20.75 -22.09
C LYS A 308 22.77 -21.90 -22.33
N GLU A 309 21.96 -22.27 -21.33
CA GLU A 309 20.89 -23.28 -21.48
C GLU A 309 19.64 -22.70 -22.15
N TRP A 310 19.51 -21.37 -22.20
CA TRP A 310 18.39 -20.68 -22.85
C TRP A 310 18.76 -20.21 -24.26
N GLN A 311 18.61 -21.09 -25.24
CA GLN A 311 18.72 -20.76 -26.66
C GLN A 311 17.41 -21.10 -27.39
N PRO A 312 16.45 -20.16 -27.47
CA PRO A 312 15.22 -20.40 -28.22
C PRO A 312 15.56 -20.67 -29.70
N ALA A 313 14.91 -21.68 -30.28
CA ALA A 313 15.12 -22.02 -31.67
C ALA A 313 14.61 -20.91 -32.61
N PRO A 314 15.17 -20.75 -33.82
CA PRO A 314 14.67 -19.78 -34.79
C PRO A 314 13.15 -19.94 -35.01
N GLY A 315 12.38 -18.89 -34.68
CA GLY A 315 10.91 -18.86 -34.80
C GLY A 315 10.11 -18.86 -33.49
N GLN A 316 10.75 -19.02 -32.32
CA GLN A 316 10.06 -19.01 -31.01
C GLN A 316 9.78 -17.61 -30.42
N ALA A 317 10.31 -16.54 -31.02
CA ALA A 317 10.00 -15.16 -30.67
C ALA A 317 9.50 -14.44 -31.92
N VAL A 318 8.18 -14.25 -32.02
CA VAL A 318 7.57 -13.53 -33.15
C VAL A 318 6.86 -12.30 -32.60
N ALA A 319 7.34 -11.11 -32.99
CA ALA A 319 6.63 -9.85 -32.75
C ALA A 319 5.52 -9.69 -33.81
N ALA A 320 4.36 -9.15 -33.40
CA ALA A 320 3.27 -8.89 -34.33
C ALA A 320 3.73 -7.89 -35.42
N PRO A 321 3.40 -8.12 -36.71
CA PRO A 321 3.74 -7.21 -37.79
C PRO A 321 3.15 -5.81 -37.59
N ALA A 322 3.86 -4.77 -38.05
CA ALA A 322 3.44 -3.38 -37.91
C ALA A 322 2.13 -3.04 -38.65
N ASP A 323 1.76 -3.85 -39.64
CA ASP A 323 0.53 -3.75 -40.44
C ASP A 323 -0.61 -4.65 -39.92
N SER A 324 -0.40 -5.33 -38.78
CA SER A 324 -1.45 -6.13 -38.15
C SER A 324 -2.63 -5.27 -37.69
N GLU A 325 -3.83 -5.84 -37.83
CA GLU A 325 -5.08 -5.21 -37.37
C GLU A 325 -5.05 -4.92 -35.87
N GLU A 326 -4.36 -5.77 -35.10
CA GLU A 326 -4.09 -5.58 -33.67
C GLU A 326 -3.31 -4.30 -33.41
N THR A 327 -2.20 -4.06 -34.12
CA THR A 327 -1.39 -2.83 -33.98
C THR A 327 -2.18 -1.56 -34.36
N ARG A 328 -3.02 -1.65 -35.40
CA ARG A 328 -3.88 -0.54 -35.85
C ARG A 328 -4.95 -0.18 -34.83
N LEU A 329 -5.62 -1.19 -34.24
CA LEU A 329 -6.66 -0.98 -33.23
C LEU A 329 -6.08 -0.42 -31.93
N THR A 330 -4.89 -0.87 -31.50
CA THR A 330 -4.19 -0.29 -30.35
C THR A 330 -3.89 1.20 -30.57
N HIS A 331 -3.47 1.59 -31.77
CA HIS A 331 -3.17 2.99 -32.08
C HIS A 331 -4.42 3.88 -32.16
N GLU A 332 -5.55 3.34 -32.65
CA GLU A 332 -6.85 4.03 -32.69
C GLU A 332 -7.46 4.24 -31.30
N GLU A 333 -7.32 3.27 -30.38
CA GLU A 333 -7.84 3.39 -29.02
C GLU A 333 -6.99 4.35 -28.16
N MET A 334 -5.67 4.34 -28.31
CA MET A 334 -4.80 5.30 -27.63
C MET A 334 -5.05 6.76 -28.05
N SER A 335 -5.55 6.99 -29.27
CA SER A 335 -5.82 8.33 -29.79
C SER A 335 -7.13 8.95 -29.27
N LYS A 336 -8.05 8.16 -28.70
CA LYS A 336 -9.33 8.65 -28.16
C LYS A 336 -9.26 9.17 -26.71
N ALA A 337 -8.13 8.99 -26.02
CA ALA A 337 -8.02 9.20 -24.57
C ALA A 337 -7.58 10.62 -24.13
N ILE A 338 -7.56 11.62 -25.02
CA ILE A 338 -7.11 12.98 -24.67
C ILE A 338 -8.28 13.97 -24.76
N GLY A 339 -8.93 14.22 -23.62
CA GLY A 339 -9.94 15.27 -23.48
C GLY A 339 -10.55 15.37 -22.09
N GLN A 340 -10.00 16.27 -21.27
CA GLN A 340 -10.59 17.01 -20.13
C GLN A 340 -11.67 16.31 -19.27
N ASP A 341 -11.42 16.11 -17.97
CA ASP A 341 -11.96 16.96 -16.90
C ASP A 341 -11.45 16.53 -15.51
N VAL A 342 -11.35 17.50 -14.61
CA VAL A 342 -10.80 17.45 -13.25
C VAL A 342 -11.87 17.05 -12.23
N HIS A 343 -11.44 16.58 -11.05
CA HIS A 343 -12.22 16.18 -9.85
C HIS A 343 -12.45 14.66 -9.65
N ALA A 344 -11.44 13.93 -9.16
CA ALA A 344 -11.56 12.51 -8.78
C ALA A 344 -10.67 12.15 -7.55
N GLU A 345 -11.14 11.24 -6.68
CA GLU A 345 -10.71 10.93 -5.29
C GLU A 345 -10.59 9.39 -5.05
N CYS A 346 -9.81 8.98 -4.04
CA CYS A 346 -9.02 7.72 -3.93
C CYS A 346 -9.72 6.56 -3.17
N PRO A 347 -9.31 5.27 -3.30
CA PRO A 347 -9.69 4.19 -2.40
C PRO A 347 -9.02 4.42 -1.04
N PHE A 348 -7.68 4.42 -0.97
CA PHE A 348 -6.92 4.72 0.25
C PHE A 348 -7.19 6.09 0.88
N MET A 349 -7.92 6.95 0.17
CA MET A 349 -7.92 8.40 0.42
C MET A 349 -9.27 9.04 0.11
N ALA A 350 -10.35 8.34 0.40
CA ALA A 350 -11.66 8.95 0.48
C ALA A 350 -11.69 9.94 1.65
N ALA A 351 -11.98 11.21 1.37
CA ALA A 351 -12.56 12.09 2.38
C ALA A 351 -13.72 12.74 1.68
N GLN A 352 -14.82 12.78 2.39
CA GLN A 352 -15.94 13.61 2.02
C GLN A 352 -15.66 15.02 2.55
N LYS A 353 -16.18 15.99 1.81
CA LYS A 353 -16.27 17.41 2.13
C LYS A 353 -16.52 17.72 3.60
#